data_AF-A0AA39VKB8-F1
#
_entry.id   AF-A0AA39VKB8-F1
#
_cell.length_a   1.000
_cell.length_b   1.000
_cell.length_c   1.000
_cell.angle_alpha   90.00
_cell.angle_beta   90.00
_cell.angle_gamma   90.00
#
_symmetry.space_group_name_H-M   'P 1'
#
loop_
_entity.id
_entity.type
_entity.pdbx_description
1 polymer ?
#
loop_
_entity_poly.entity_id
_entity_poly.type
_entity_poly.pdbx_seq_one_letter_code
_entity_poly.pdbx_strand_id
1 'polypeptide(L)'
;MEEKCGSAAICFVSFLPDILDSKAEGRNKYLQMMLSVAEKFKRSPYSYVWTAAGMQPDLEKRVGVGGYGYPALVALNVKQGVYAPLKSAYELVHIVEFVMEAGRGGKGNLPLDGAPSLVKTEPWDGKDGQIIEEDEFSLEELMGEETASKDEL
;
A
#
# COMPACT_ATOMS: atom_id res chain seq x y z
N MET A 1 -8.41 2.99 11.51
CA MET A 1 -8.56 4.17 10.61
C MET A 1 -8.78 5.45 11.41
N GLU A 2 -9.59 5.40 12.46
CA GLU A 2 -9.93 6.56 13.29
C GLU A 2 -8.73 7.28 13.91
N GLU A 3 -7.71 6.56 14.39
CA GLU A 3 -6.56 7.20 15.08
C GLU A 3 -5.64 8.03 14.16
N LYS A 4 -5.50 7.64 12.88
CA LYS A 4 -4.57 8.30 11.94
C LYS A 4 -5.28 9.19 10.91
N CYS A 5 -6.49 8.80 10.49
CA CYS A 5 -7.28 9.49 9.46
C CYS A 5 -8.62 10.03 9.99
N GLY A 6 -9.10 9.62 11.17
CA GLY A 6 -10.45 9.98 11.65
C GLY A 6 -10.60 11.42 12.10
N SER A 7 -9.53 12.04 12.59
CA SER A 7 -9.53 13.46 13.00
C SER A 7 -9.30 14.42 11.83
N ALA A 8 -8.57 13.98 10.80
CA ALA A 8 -8.21 14.79 9.63
C ALA A 8 -9.42 15.12 8.75
N ALA A 9 -9.34 16.25 8.05
CA ALA A 9 -10.34 16.60 7.04
C ALA A 9 -10.16 15.75 5.76
N ILE A 10 -8.90 15.46 5.41
CA ILE A 10 -8.53 14.62 4.27
C ILE A 10 -7.35 13.74 4.72
N CYS A 11 -7.42 12.44 4.44
CA CYS A 11 -6.31 11.51 4.63
C CYS A 11 -5.78 11.07 3.27
N PHE A 12 -4.54 11.41 2.97
CA PHE A 12 -3.85 10.93 1.78
C PHE A 12 -3.17 9.60 2.10
N VAL A 13 -3.60 8.55 1.41
CA VAL A 13 -3.08 7.18 1.55
C VAL A 13 -2.27 6.83 0.32
N SER A 14 -0.97 6.64 0.52
CA SER A 14 -0.08 6.12 -0.51
C SER A 14 0.01 4.60 -0.41
N PHE A 15 -0.23 3.92 -1.52
CA PHE A 15 -0.06 2.48 -1.66
C PHE A 15 1.25 2.26 -2.42
N LEU A 16 2.26 1.76 -1.72
CA LEU A 16 3.60 1.58 -2.27
C LEU A 16 3.78 0.15 -2.80
N PRO A 17 4.64 -0.06 -3.80
CA PRO A 17 5.01 -1.41 -4.21
C PRO A 17 5.53 -2.25 -3.04
N ASP A 18 5.48 -3.57 -3.23
CA ASP A 18 6.05 -4.48 -2.25
C ASP A 18 7.56 -4.20 -2.05
N ILE A 19 8.06 -4.51 -0.86
CA ILE A 19 9.46 -4.26 -0.53
C ILE A 19 10.40 -5.09 -1.40
N LEU A 20 9.96 -6.27 -1.86
CA LEU A 20 10.74 -7.13 -2.73
C LEU A 20 10.92 -6.51 -4.13
N ASP A 21 9.94 -5.73 -4.59
CA ASP A 21 9.95 -5.04 -5.88
C ASP A 21 10.73 -3.73 -5.84
N SER A 22 10.41 -2.85 -4.88
CA SER A 22 11.01 -1.50 -4.85
C SER A 22 12.36 -1.45 -4.13
N LYS A 23 12.64 -2.46 -3.29
CA LYS A 23 13.68 -2.39 -2.26
C LYS A 23 13.47 -1.22 -1.30
N ALA A 24 14.31 -1.13 -0.28
CA ALA A 24 14.33 -0.06 0.70
C ALA A 24 14.65 1.29 0.02
N GLU A 25 15.53 1.30 -0.98
CA GLU A 25 15.87 2.52 -1.73
C GLU A 25 14.63 3.11 -2.42
N GLY A 26 13.89 2.30 -3.17
CA GLY A 26 12.69 2.76 -3.88
C GLY A 26 11.60 3.21 -2.92
N ARG A 27 11.35 2.44 -1.86
CA ARG A 27 10.40 2.81 -0.79
C ARG A 27 10.77 4.15 -0.16
N ASN A 28 12.04 4.33 0.20
CA ASN A 28 12.54 5.58 0.78
C ASN A 28 12.36 6.77 -0.17
N LYS A 29 12.56 6.62 -1.48
CA LYS A 29 12.28 7.69 -2.46
C LYS A 29 10.82 8.12 -2.42
N TYR A 30 9.87 7.17 -2.41
CA TYR A 30 8.45 7.50 -2.31
C TYR A 30 8.09 8.16 -0.97
N LEU A 31 8.66 7.68 0.14
CA LEU A 31 8.45 8.27 1.45
C LEU A 31 8.98 9.71 1.53
N GLN A 32 10.18 9.98 1.01
CA GLN A 32 10.75 11.33 0.95
C GLN A 32 9.91 12.28 0.09
N MET A 33 9.34 11.78 -1.01
CA MET A 33 8.42 12.54 -1.83
C MET A 33 7.15 12.91 -1.04
N MET A 34 6.54 11.94 -0.36
CA MET A 34 5.35 12.19 0.47
C MET A 34 5.63 13.12 1.65
N LEU A 35 6.81 13.02 2.28
CA LEU A 35 7.24 13.93 3.34
C LEU A 35 7.40 15.36 2.81
N SER A 36 7.97 15.53 1.62
CA SER A 36 8.11 16.85 0.98
C SER A 36 6.75 17.50 0.71
N VAL A 37 5.76 16.69 0.31
CA VAL A 37 4.38 17.14 0.14
C VAL A 37 3.76 17.50 1.49
N ALA A 38 3.90 16.64 2.50
CA ALA A 38 3.38 16.88 3.84
C ALA A 38 3.93 18.19 4.44
N GLU A 39 5.24 18.45 4.30
CA GLU A 39 5.85 19.71 4.75
C GLU A 39 5.29 20.93 4.03
N LYS A 40 5.02 20.82 2.73
CA LYS A 40 4.42 21.89 1.94
C LYS A 40 3.00 22.24 2.42
N PHE A 41 2.24 21.25 2.88
CA PHE A 41 0.84 21.39 3.31
C PHE A 41 0.64 21.25 4.82
N LYS A 42 1.68 21.40 5.64
CA LYS A 42 1.62 21.18 7.10
C LYS A 42 0.64 22.05 7.88
N ARG A 43 0.22 23.19 7.31
CA ARG A 43 -0.80 24.07 7.90
C ARG A 43 -2.23 23.60 7.60
N SER A 44 -2.39 22.71 6.64
CA SER A 44 -3.67 22.13 6.29
C SER A 44 -4.01 20.96 7.22
N PRO A 45 -5.29 20.72 7.52
CA PRO A 45 -5.74 19.63 8.40
C PRO A 45 -5.73 18.28 7.67
N TYR A 46 -4.58 17.91 7.10
CA TYR A 46 -4.39 16.70 6.30
C TYR A 46 -3.55 15.67 7.04
N SER A 47 -3.93 14.41 6.92
CA SER A 47 -3.08 13.28 7.33
C SER A 47 -2.45 12.63 6.11
N TYR A 48 -1.22 12.16 6.28
CA TYR A 48 -0.50 11.39 5.26
C TYR A 48 -0.12 10.04 5.86
N VAL A 49 -0.53 8.97 5.21
CA VAL A 49 -0.19 7.60 5.61
C VAL A 49 0.20 6.80 4.38
N TRP A 50 0.89 5.69 4.61
CA TRP A 50 1.25 4.78 3.54
C TRP A 50 1.01 3.33 3.98
N THR A 51 0.85 2.46 2.99
CA THR A 51 0.79 1.00 3.18
C THR A 51 1.48 0.31 2.01
N ALA A 52 2.04 -0.87 2.25
CA ALA A 52 2.58 -1.68 1.16
C ALA A 52 1.43 -2.41 0.43
N ALA A 53 1.63 -2.69 -0.85
CA ALA A 53 0.72 -3.44 -1.68
C ALA A 53 0.26 -4.73 -0.99
N GLY A 54 -1.05 -4.99 -0.99
CA GLY A 54 -1.64 -6.23 -0.46
C GLY A 54 -1.75 -6.28 1.07
N MET A 55 -1.17 -5.34 1.80
CA MET A 55 -1.23 -5.34 3.27
C MET A 55 -2.58 -4.88 3.83
N GLN A 56 -3.39 -4.18 3.03
CA GLN A 56 -4.70 -3.66 3.43
C GLN A 56 -5.76 -3.98 2.37
N PRO A 57 -6.13 -5.27 2.19
CA PRO A 57 -6.93 -5.72 1.06
C PRO A 57 -8.34 -5.12 1.01
N ASP A 58 -9.01 -4.95 2.17
CA ASP A 58 -10.35 -4.33 2.23
C ASP A 58 -10.30 -2.84 1.85
N LEU A 59 -9.27 -2.12 2.30
CA LEU A 59 -9.06 -0.73 1.90
C LEU A 59 -8.80 -0.62 0.40
N GLU A 60 -7.83 -1.38 -0.12
CA GLU A 60 -7.46 -1.38 -1.54
C GLU A 60 -8.66 -1.66 -2.44
N LYS A 61 -9.45 -2.68 -2.10
CA LYS A 61 -10.67 -3.03 -2.83
C LYS A 61 -11.69 -1.89 -2.85
N ARG A 62 -11.95 -1.25 -1.70
CA ARG A 62 -12.94 -0.16 -1.60
C ARG A 62 -12.53 1.09 -2.38
N VAL A 63 -11.23 1.37 -2.48
CA VAL A 63 -10.72 2.51 -3.24
C VAL A 63 -10.33 2.18 -4.68
N GLY A 64 -10.47 0.92 -5.10
CA GLY A 64 -10.14 0.47 -6.46
C GLY A 64 -8.64 0.46 -6.76
N VAL A 65 -7.80 0.28 -5.75
CA VAL A 65 -6.34 0.11 -5.88
C VAL A 65 -6.02 -1.37 -6.08
N GLY A 66 -4.97 -1.67 -6.86
CA GLY A 66 -4.55 -3.04 -7.22
C GLY A 66 -4.78 -3.37 -8.70
N GLY A 67 -5.79 -2.79 -9.35
CA GLY A 67 -6.04 -2.97 -10.78
C GLY A 67 -5.12 -2.15 -11.71
N TYR A 68 -4.72 -0.95 -11.27
CA TYR A 68 -3.87 -0.02 -12.05
C TYR A 68 -2.37 -0.16 -11.72
N GLY A 69 -2.01 -1.02 -10.78
CA GLY A 69 -0.64 -1.18 -10.28
C GLY A 69 -0.26 -0.21 -9.16
N TYR A 70 0.98 -0.35 -8.69
CA TYR A 70 1.59 0.45 -7.64
C TYR A 70 2.81 1.22 -8.20
N PRO A 71 3.16 2.41 -7.67
CA PRO A 71 2.52 3.12 -6.56
C PRO A 71 1.19 3.78 -6.95
N ALA A 72 0.29 3.92 -5.96
CA ALA A 72 -0.97 4.64 -6.10
C ALA A 72 -1.17 5.62 -4.93
N LEU A 73 -1.94 6.69 -5.15
CA LEU A 73 -2.28 7.67 -4.12
C LEU A 73 -3.79 7.91 -4.13
N VAL A 74 -4.40 7.92 -2.95
CA VAL A 74 -5.83 8.19 -2.78
C VAL A 74 -6.03 9.24 -1.70
N ALA A 75 -6.87 10.24 -1.98
CA ALA A 75 -7.40 11.16 -0.97
C ALA A 75 -8.69 10.58 -0.40
N LEU A 76 -8.76 10.37 0.91
CA LEU A 76 -9.92 9.85 1.62
C LEU A 76 -10.53 10.92 2.52
N ASN A 77 -11.84 11.07 2.46
CA ASN A 77 -12.61 11.76 3.48
C ASN A 77 -13.60 10.78 4.10
N VAL A 78 -13.20 10.16 5.21
CA VAL A 78 -13.99 9.15 5.92
C VAL A 78 -15.30 9.73 6.45
N LYS A 79 -15.28 10.99 6.92
CA LYS A 79 -16.47 11.68 7.45
C LYS A 79 -17.51 11.94 6.37
N GLN A 80 -17.07 12.29 5.17
CA GLN A 80 -17.95 12.52 4.03
C GLN A 80 -18.26 11.24 3.25
N GLY A 81 -17.58 10.12 3.54
CA GLY A 81 -17.77 8.86 2.82
C GLY A 81 -17.40 8.98 1.34
N VAL A 82 -16.33 9.72 1.02
CA VAL A 82 -15.86 9.89 -0.36
C VAL A 82 -14.35 9.71 -0.48
N TYR A 83 -13.90 9.35 -1.67
CA TYR A 83 -12.49 9.23 -2.00
C TYR A 83 -12.18 9.73 -3.41
N ALA A 84 -10.93 10.08 -3.68
CA ALA A 84 -10.46 10.41 -5.02
C ALA A 84 -9.10 9.74 -5.26
N PRO A 85 -8.95 8.93 -6.31
CA PRO A 85 -7.64 8.43 -6.70
C PRO A 85 -6.85 9.47 -7.50
N LEU A 86 -5.53 9.46 -7.38
CA LEU A 86 -4.63 10.17 -8.28
C LEU A 86 -4.73 9.53 -9.66
N LYS A 87 -5.14 10.30 -10.67
CA LYS A 87 -5.31 9.85 -12.06
C LYS A 87 -4.18 10.32 -12.99
N SER A 88 -2.98 10.45 -12.44
CA SER A 88 -1.77 10.88 -13.14
C SER A 88 -0.55 10.12 -12.61
N ALA A 89 0.62 10.37 -13.18
CA ALA A 89 1.85 9.73 -12.74
C ALA A 89 2.17 10.06 -11.28
N TYR A 90 2.78 9.11 -10.58
CA TYR A 90 3.23 9.26 -9.20
C TYR A 90 4.52 10.11 -9.16
N GLU A 91 4.38 11.40 -9.41
CA GLU A 91 5.48 12.36 -9.42
C GLU A 91 5.16 13.56 -8.54
N LEU A 92 6.21 14.20 -7.98
CA LEU A 92 6.06 15.26 -6.99
C LEU A 92 5.14 16.39 -7.48
N VAL A 93 5.30 16.84 -8.73
CA VAL A 93 4.49 17.92 -9.31
C VAL A 93 3.01 17.55 -9.33
N HIS A 94 2.70 16.34 -9.77
CA HIS A 94 1.33 15.85 -9.90
C HIS A 94 0.68 15.56 -8.54
N ILE A 95 1.45 15.04 -7.58
CA ILE A 95 0.96 14.83 -6.21
C ILE A 95 0.64 16.17 -5.55
N VAL A 96 1.49 17.18 -5.73
CA VAL A 96 1.25 18.53 -5.20
C VAL A 96 -0.02 19.13 -5.80
N GLU A 97 -0.20 19.05 -7.12
CA GLU A 97 -1.42 19.49 -7.80
C GLU A 97 -2.66 18.77 -7.28
N PHE A 98 -2.57 17.45 -7.13
CA PHE A 98 -3.64 16.62 -6.61
C PHE A 98 -4.05 17.01 -5.18
N VAL A 99 -3.09 17.24 -4.28
CA VAL A 99 -3.35 17.69 -2.91
C VAL A 99 -3.99 19.08 -2.88
N MET A 100 -3.55 20.00 -3.76
CA MET A 100 -4.17 21.32 -3.88
C MET A 100 -5.63 21.23 -4.32
N GLU A 101 -5.91 20.43 -5.36
CA GLU A 101 -7.27 20.27 -5.87
C GLU A 101 -8.18 19.55 -4.86
N ALA A 102 -7.67 18.53 -4.16
CA ALA A 102 -8.39 17.88 -3.06
C ALA A 102 -8.79 18.88 -1.97
N GLY A 103 -7.89 19.80 -1.61
CA GLY A 103 -8.16 20.88 -0.65
C GLY A 103 -9.23 21.87 -1.09
N ARG A 104 -9.48 22.01 -2.39
CA ARG A 104 -10.50 22.89 -2.98
C ARG A 104 -11.86 22.20 -3.19
N GLY A 105 -12.02 20.97 -2.69
CA GLY A 105 -13.23 20.16 -2.83
C GLY A 105 -13.06 18.91 -3.69
N GLY A 106 -11.89 18.74 -4.34
CA GLY A 106 -11.60 17.61 -5.20
C GLY A 106 -12.39 17.63 -6.50
N LYS A 107 -11.84 16.98 -7.55
CA LYS A 107 -12.56 16.72 -8.80
C LYS A 107 -12.67 15.22 -8.99
N GLY A 108 -13.88 14.75 -9.28
CA GLY A 108 -14.13 13.33 -9.52
C GLY A 108 -14.05 12.47 -8.25
N ASN A 109 -14.54 13.00 -7.12
CA ASN A 109 -14.74 12.20 -5.90
C ASN A 109 -15.74 11.07 -6.18
N LEU A 110 -15.43 9.90 -5.66
CA LEU A 110 -16.20 8.67 -5.75
C LEU A 110 -16.76 8.33 -4.37
N PRO A 111 -17.94 7.67 -4.28
CA PRO A 111 -18.49 7.22 -3.01
C PRO A 111 -17.63 6.13 -2.40
N LEU A 112 -17.31 6.28 -1.11
CA LEU A 112 -16.66 5.24 -0.32
C LEU A 112 -17.75 4.38 0.32
N ASP A 113 -17.81 3.11 -0.06
CA ASP A 113 -18.75 2.16 0.54
C ASP A 113 -18.26 1.82 1.96
N GLY A 114 -18.86 2.41 2.99
CA GLY A 114 -18.55 2.17 4.39
C GLY A 114 -17.13 2.55 4.85
N ALA A 115 -16.87 2.42 6.15
CA ALA A 115 -15.53 2.61 6.70
C ALA A 115 -14.67 1.35 6.43
N PRO A 116 -13.50 1.47 5.80
CA PRO A 116 -12.62 0.33 5.58
C PRO A 116 -12.09 -0.24 6.90
N SER A 117 -12.06 -1.57 6.96
CA SER A 117 -11.38 -2.32 8.01
C SER A 117 -9.87 -2.30 7.76
N LEU A 118 -9.08 -2.05 8.81
CA LEU A 118 -7.62 -2.08 8.72
C LEU A 118 -7.08 -3.31 9.45
N VAL A 119 -6.21 -4.04 8.78
CA VAL A 119 -5.44 -5.15 9.36
C VAL A 119 -4.28 -4.57 10.16
N LYS A 120 -4.00 -5.11 11.35
CA LYS A 120 -2.79 -4.75 12.09
C LYS A 120 -1.59 -5.40 11.42
N THR A 121 -0.62 -4.57 11.03
CA THR A 121 0.61 -5.01 10.38
C THR A 121 1.80 -4.56 11.20
N GLU A 122 2.89 -5.32 11.13
CA GLU A 122 4.14 -4.93 11.76
C GLU A 122 4.72 -3.69 11.07
N PRO A 123 5.32 -2.76 11.83
CA PRO A 123 6.00 -1.61 11.24
C PRO A 123 7.20 -2.08 10.43
N TRP A 124 7.43 -1.44 9.29
CA TRP A 124 8.60 -1.72 8.47
C TRP A 124 9.89 -1.38 9.24
N ASP A 125 10.85 -2.30 9.23
CA ASP A 125 12.13 -2.21 9.93
C ASP A 125 13.15 -1.28 9.26
N GLY A 126 12.80 -0.74 8.08
CA GLY A 126 13.64 0.15 7.29
C GLY A 126 14.65 -0.56 6.38
N LYS A 127 14.59 -1.90 6.28
CA LYS A 127 15.52 -2.72 5.49
C LYS A 127 14.84 -3.35 4.27
N ASP A 128 15.64 -3.94 3.41
CA ASP A 128 15.15 -4.75 2.29
C ASP A 128 14.40 -5.98 2.81
N GLY A 129 13.35 -6.38 2.09
CA GLY A 129 12.68 -7.64 2.35
C GLY A 129 13.61 -8.81 2.03
N GLN A 130 13.59 -9.81 2.89
CA GLN A 130 14.18 -11.10 2.62
C GLN A 130 13.07 -12.02 2.10
N ILE A 131 13.33 -12.70 0.99
CA ILE A 131 12.51 -13.86 0.63
C ILE A 131 12.90 -14.91 1.66
N ILE A 132 12.01 -15.19 2.61
CA ILE A 132 12.16 -16.40 3.41
C ILE A 132 11.94 -17.51 2.39
N GLU A 133 13.00 -18.17 1.96
CA GLU A 133 12.88 -19.44 1.26
C GLU A 133 12.10 -20.34 2.21
N GLU A 134 10.83 -20.59 1.91
CA GLU A 134 10.12 -21.70 2.52
C GLU A 134 10.96 -22.92 2.20
N ASP A 135 11.53 -23.55 3.24
CA ASP A 135 12.41 -24.71 3.15
C ASP A 135 11.98 -25.59 1.97
N GLU A 136 12.83 -25.68 0.96
CA GLU A 136 12.62 -26.52 -0.21
C GLU A 136 12.16 -27.90 0.30
N PHE A 137 10.89 -28.24 0.11
CA PHE A 137 10.43 -29.62 0.29
C PHE A 137 11.28 -30.47 -0.65
N SER A 138 12.32 -31.13 -0.12
CA SER A 138 13.24 -31.91 -0.94
C SER A 138 12.45 -33.00 -1.64
N LEU A 139 12.47 -32.99 -2.97
CA LEU A 139 11.87 -34.03 -3.82
C LEU A 139 12.37 -35.44 -3.47
N GLU A 140 13.50 -35.57 -2.76
CA GLU A 140 14.00 -36.85 -2.24
C GLU A 140 13.07 -37.48 -1.20
N GLU A 141 12.38 -36.68 -0.39
CA GLU A 141 11.40 -37.19 0.59
C GLU A 141 10.13 -37.72 -0.10
N LEU A 142 9.81 -37.22 -1.31
CA LEU A 142 8.68 -37.67 -2.13
C LEU A 142 9.01 -38.92 -2.97
N MET A 143 10.29 -39.14 -3.32
CA MET A 143 10.73 -40.28 -4.16
C MET A 143 11.37 -41.43 -3.35
N GLY A 144 11.32 -41.37 -2.02
CA GLY A 144 12.03 -42.28 -1.11
C GLY A 144 11.36 -43.63 -0.81
N GLU A 145 10.19 -43.95 -1.39
CA GLU A 145 9.47 -45.21 -1.08
C GLU A 145 9.05 -45.98 -2.35
N GLU A 146 9.96 -46.47 -3.19
CA GLU A 146 9.68 -47.61 -4.10
C GLU A 146 10.93 -48.39 -4.50
N THR A 147 11.66 -49.02 -3.57
CA THR A 147 12.46 -50.23 -3.91
C THR A 147 12.70 -51.10 -2.67
N ALA A 148 11.66 -51.84 -2.23
CA ALA A 148 11.83 -52.99 -1.34
C ALA A 148 10.97 -54.17 -1.83
N SER A 149 11.18 -54.58 -3.08
CA SER A 149 10.79 -55.92 -3.54
C SER A 149 11.49 -56.26 -4.84
N LYS A 150 12.61 -56.97 -4.74
CA LYS A 150 12.85 -58.16 -5.56
C LYS A 150 14.05 -58.94 -5.01
N ASP A 151 13.69 -60.06 -4.37
CA ASP A 151 14.43 -61.33 -4.41
C ASP A 151 15.14 -61.53 -5.75
N GLU A 152 16.44 -61.84 -5.73
CA GLU A 152 17.02 -62.77 -6.71
C GLU A 152 17.95 -63.74 -5.98
N LEU A 153 17.70 -65.02 -6.28
CA LEU A 153 18.29 -66.24 -5.73
C LEU A 153 19.14 -66.89 -6.84
#